data_AF-A0A966Q7F5-F1
#
_entry.id   AF-A0A966Q7F5-F1
#
_cell.length_a   1.000
_cell.length_b   1.000
_cell.length_c   1.000
_cell.angle_alpha   90.00
_cell.angle_beta   90.00
_cell.angle_gamma   90.00
#
_symmetry.space_group_name_H-M   'P 1'
#
loop_
_entity.id
_entity.type
_entity.pdbx_description
1 polymer ?
#
loop_
_entity_poly.entity_id
_entity_poly.type
_entity_poly.pdbx_seq_one_letter_code
_entity_poly.pdbx_strand_id
1 'polypeptide(L)'
;MKKFFEYRACLSRCSHVPVTRHMDLLHGIWRQRLLTSFPVSQPQKHSERLDYIDLLRVIALGGVIFFHYFFSGISRGRITSISPSPFFDVAKYGYLGVELFFLISGFVILYSTQNRTAFDFAKRRFFRLYPMYWIAVTFIYLVTIAPWWKFPGDGFGDYALSLTMFPTAFGGEWMDAAHWFLKRELQFYLIVIFFMAVGLGKRLPHIFPIWAITMCVWNLFNLPTYEIWYLNGYFALINGGAIIYCIREWGWNRMRVIGLLAAYVCSIETRIEHAAFLGNVAIRDFGVGVN
;
A
#
# COMPACT_ATOMS: atom_id res chain seq x y z
N MET A 1 -7.27 52.70 39.82
CA MET A 1 -7.65 52.99 41.22
C MET A 1 -8.68 54.10 41.18
N LYS A 2 -9.94 53.79 41.55
CA LYS A 2 -11.11 54.69 41.59
C LYS A 2 -11.58 55.18 40.21
N LYS A 3 -12.84 55.25 39.85
CA LYS A 3 -14.14 54.91 40.45
C LYS A 3 -15.08 55.03 39.22
N PHE A 4 -15.88 54.03 38.84
CA PHE A 4 -17.11 53.66 39.54
C PHE A 4 -18.12 54.82 39.71
N PHE A 5 -18.08 55.86 38.86
CA PHE A 5 -18.96 57.02 39.05
C PHE A 5 -19.36 57.75 37.75
N GLU A 6 -19.91 57.03 36.77
CA GLU A 6 -20.69 57.71 35.71
C GLU A 6 -21.87 56.85 35.21
N TYR A 7 -22.38 55.99 36.10
CA TYR A 7 -23.56 55.16 35.86
C TYR A 7 -24.84 55.75 36.49
N ARG A 8 -24.88 57.07 36.74
CA ARG A 8 -25.94 57.72 37.53
C ARG A 8 -26.55 58.97 36.91
N ALA A 9 -26.57 59.08 35.58
CA ALA A 9 -27.13 60.24 34.89
C ALA A 9 -28.03 59.90 33.68
N CYS A 10 -28.82 58.82 33.76
CA CYS A 10 -29.94 58.62 32.83
C CYS A 10 -31.07 57.80 33.47
N LEU A 11 -31.50 58.21 34.68
CA LEU A 11 -32.66 57.62 35.39
C LEU A 11 -33.59 58.72 35.90
N SER A 12 -33.98 59.65 35.03
CA SER A 12 -34.99 60.67 35.38
C SER A 12 -35.89 61.10 34.22
N ARG A 13 -36.17 60.21 33.26
CA ARG A 13 -37.17 60.45 32.22
C ARG A 13 -37.62 59.15 31.56
N CYS A 14 -38.55 58.46 32.22
CA CYS A 14 -39.54 57.56 31.61
C CYS A 14 -40.48 57.08 32.71
N SER A 15 -41.26 58.02 33.24
CA SER A 15 -42.52 57.72 33.90
C SER A 15 -43.56 57.31 32.84
N HIS A 16 -44.34 56.26 33.16
CA HIS A 16 -45.47 55.71 32.41
C HIS A 16 -45.19 54.67 31.32
N VAL A 17 -45.01 53.40 31.71
CA VAL A 17 -45.49 52.24 30.93
C VAL A 17 -46.03 51.17 31.90
N PRO A 18 -47.17 50.51 31.63
CA PRO A 18 -47.94 49.77 32.63
C PRO A 18 -47.39 48.40 32.99
N VAL A 19 -47.77 47.95 34.18
CA VAL A 19 -47.49 46.64 34.80
C VAL A 19 -48.21 45.52 34.05
N THR A 20 -47.57 44.94 33.03
CA THR A 20 -47.85 43.58 32.53
C THR A 20 -46.65 43.05 31.75
N ARG A 21 -45.68 42.45 32.42
CA ARG A 21 -44.76 41.40 31.89
C ARG A 21 -43.65 41.10 32.91
N HIS A 22 -44.03 40.47 34.01
CA HIS A 22 -43.08 39.96 35.00
C HIS A 22 -42.80 38.44 34.84
N MET A 23 -43.24 37.82 33.73
CA MET A 23 -43.07 36.38 33.48
C MET A 23 -42.31 36.01 32.19
N ASP A 24 -41.76 36.98 31.44
CA ASP A 24 -41.00 36.68 30.20
C ASP A 24 -39.48 36.80 30.34
N LEU A 25 -38.97 37.29 31.48
CA LEU A 25 -37.54 37.55 31.70
C LEU A 25 -36.77 36.37 32.36
N LEU A 26 -37.47 35.33 32.83
CA LEU A 26 -36.83 34.16 33.46
C LEU A 26 -36.63 32.96 32.52
N HIS A 27 -37.23 32.96 31.32
CA HIS A 27 -37.01 31.92 30.31
C HIS A 27 -35.85 32.21 29.33
N GLY A 28 -35.35 33.44 29.29
CA GLY A 28 -34.26 33.85 28.39
C GLY A 28 -32.85 33.52 28.90
N ILE A 29 -32.65 33.45 30.22
CA ILE A 29 -31.32 33.34 30.84
C ILE A 29 -30.84 31.87 30.90
N TRP A 30 -31.76 30.90 30.92
CA TRP A 30 -31.41 29.47 30.89
C TRP A 30 -31.11 28.93 29.49
N ARG A 31 -31.47 29.66 28.42
CA ARG A 31 -31.28 29.20 27.03
C ARG A 31 -29.91 29.51 26.44
N GLN A 32 -29.15 30.44 27.02
CA GLN A 32 -27.84 30.85 26.51
C GLN A 32 -26.65 30.14 27.19
N ARG A 33 -26.86 29.43 28.30
CA ARG A 33 -25.78 28.77 29.06
C ARG A 33 -25.66 27.25 28.85
N LEU A 34 -26.51 26.66 28.01
CA LEU A 34 -26.48 25.24 27.65
C LEU A 34 -25.95 24.95 26.24
N LEU A 35 -25.50 25.98 25.50
CA LEU A 35 -24.95 25.84 24.14
C LEU A 35 -23.43 26.04 24.06
N THR A 36 -22.74 26.18 25.19
CA THR A 36 -21.29 26.38 25.23
C THR A 36 -20.61 25.27 26.04
N SER A 37 -20.46 24.07 25.46
CA SER A 37 -19.40 23.08 25.83
C SER A 37 -19.57 21.72 25.13
N PHE A 38 -20.07 21.67 23.90
CA PHE A 38 -19.75 20.53 23.04
C PHE A 38 -18.64 20.99 22.10
N PRO A 39 -17.41 20.46 22.19
CA PRO A 39 -16.49 20.59 21.08
C PRO A 39 -17.21 19.96 19.88
N VAL A 40 -17.64 20.79 18.93
CA VAL A 40 -18.05 20.32 17.62
C VAL A 40 -16.87 19.51 17.12
N SER A 41 -17.04 18.19 17.02
CA SER A 41 -16.07 17.32 16.39
C SER A 41 -15.80 17.93 15.02
N GLN A 42 -14.61 18.51 14.85
CA GLN A 42 -14.17 19.02 13.56
C GLN A 42 -14.48 17.94 12.53
N PRO A 43 -15.11 18.26 11.39
CA PRO A 43 -15.41 17.26 10.38
C PRO A 43 -14.11 16.51 10.10
N GLN A 44 -14.11 15.22 10.43
CA GLN A 44 -12.97 14.35 10.22
C GLN A 44 -12.68 14.47 8.72
N LYS A 45 -11.57 15.12 8.35
CA LYS A 45 -11.19 15.35 6.96
C LYS A 45 -11.28 14.00 6.27
N HIS A 46 -12.34 13.79 5.48
CA HIS A 46 -12.57 12.53 4.80
C HIS A 46 -11.32 12.31 3.97
N SER A 47 -10.58 11.23 4.22
CA SER A 47 -9.42 10.90 3.41
C SER A 47 -9.92 10.84 1.98
N GLU A 48 -9.53 11.80 1.14
CA GLU A 48 -9.91 11.80 -0.27
C GLU A 48 -9.54 10.44 -0.83
N ARG A 49 -10.57 9.67 -1.21
CA ARG A 49 -10.37 8.36 -1.80
C ARG A 49 -9.65 8.58 -3.12
N LEU A 50 -8.53 7.89 -3.31
CA LEU A 50 -7.70 8.07 -4.49
C LEU A 50 -8.18 7.11 -5.59
N ASP A 51 -9.30 7.43 -6.21
CA ASP A 51 -9.99 6.54 -7.16
C ASP A 51 -9.09 6.18 -8.37
N TYR A 52 -8.20 7.09 -8.78
CA TYR A 52 -7.22 6.84 -9.82
C TYR A 52 -6.18 5.78 -9.43
N ILE A 53 -5.82 5.68 -8.14
CA ILE A 53 -4.93 4.62 -7.65
C ILE A 53 -5.65 3.26 -7.67
N ASP A 54 -6.94 3.24 -7.31
CA ASP A 54 -7.74 2.02 -7.39
C ASP A 54 -7.87 1.55 -8.85
N LEU A 55 -8.10 2.46 -9.81
CA LEU A 55 -8.11 2.15 -11.24
C LEU A 55 -6.79 1.55 -11.72
N LEU A 56 -5.65 2.15 -11.35
CA LEU A 56 -4.33 1.63 -11.72
C LEU A 56 -4.08 0.22 -11.16
N ARG A 57 -4.60 -0.10 -9.96
CA ARG A 57 -4.53 -1.45 -9.40
C ARG A 57 -5.37 -2.45 -10.20
N VAL A 58 -6.55 -2.04 -10.69
CA VAL A 58 -7.38 -2.89 -11.56
C VAL A 58 -6.67 -3.17 -12.88
N ILE A 59 -6.05 -2.16 -13.50
CA ILE A 59 -5.25 -2.32 -14.72
C ILE A 59 -4.07 -3.27 -14.47
N ALA A 60 -3.35 -3.08 -13.36
CA ALA A 60 -2.25 -3.95 -12.95
C ALA A 60 -2.72 -5.42 -12.77
N LEU A 61 -3.84 -5.63 -12.08
CA LEU A 61 -4.44 -6.95 -11.88
C LEU A 61 -4.82 -7.60 -13.21
N GLY A 62 -5.46 -6.84 -14.11
CA GLY A 62 -5.82 -7.31 -15.44
C GLY A 62 -4.58 -7.79 -16.21
N GLY A 63 -3.49 -7.03 -16.17
CA GLY A 63 -2.21 -7.42 -16.78
C GLY A 63 -1.66 -8.74 -16.20
N VAL A 64 -1.68 -8.90 -14.87
CA VAL A 64 -1.19 -10.12 -14.22
C VAL A 64 -2.04 -11.34 -14.58
N ILE A 65 -3.37 -11.21 -14.55
CA ILE A 65 -4.29 -12.28 -14.97
C ILE A 65 -4.04 -12.66 -16.44
N PHE A 66 -3.91 -11.66 -17.31
CA PHE A 66 -3.66 -11.85 -18.74
C PHE A 66 -2.33 -12.59 -18.98
N PHE A 67 -1.28 -12.23 -18.25
CA PHE A 67 0.01 -12.93 -18.28
C PHE A 67 -0.12 -14.40 -17.83
N HIS A 68 -0.78 -14.65 -16.71
CA HIS A 68 -0.92 -16.01 -16.18
C HIS A 68 -1.76 -16.90 -17.08
N TYR A 69 -2.82 -16.35 -17.68
CA TYR A 69 -3.74 -17.09 -18.52
C TYR A 69 -3.18 -17.39 -19.91
N PHE A 70 -2.59 -16.40 -20.59
CA PHE A 70 -2.19 -16.55 -22.00
C PHE A 70 -0.71 -16.85 -22.24
N PHE A 71 0.18 -16.67 -21.24
CA PHE A 71 1.63 -16.81 -21.46
C PHE A 71 2.32 -17.74 -20.45
N SER A 72 2.06 -17.59 -19.14
CA SER A 72 2.85 -18.22 -18.07
C SER A 72 2.87 -19.76 -18.12
N GLY A 73 1.72 -20.40 -18.33
CA GLY A 73 1.64 -21.86 -18.39
C GLY A 73 2.28 -22.48 -19.64
N ILE A 74 2.11 -21.82 -20.78
CA ILE A 74 2.62 -22.26 -22.10
C ILE A 74 4.14 -22.07 -22.16
N SER A 75 4.64 -20.87 -21.85
CA SER A 75 6.08 -20.54 -21.89
C SER A 75 6.94 -21.38 -20.94
N ARG A 76 6.34 -21.94 -19.88
CA ARG A 76 7.04 -22.81 -18.92
C ARG A 76 6.90 -24.29 -19.25
N GLY A 77 6.32 -24.64 -20.41
CA GLY A 77 6.08 -26.02 -20.83
C GLY A 77 5.10 -26.79 -19.95
N ARG A 78 4.35 -26.12 -19.07
CA ARG A 78 3.36 -26.75 -18.17
C ARG A 78 2.05 -27.06 -18.88
N ILE A 79 1.77 -26.33 -19.95
CA ILE A 79 0.59 -26.51 -20.80
C ILE A 79 1.08 -26.69 -22.23
N THR A 80 1.02 -27.92 -22.74
CA THR A 80 1.40 -28.28 -24.12
C THR A 80 0.20 -28.61 -24.99
N SER A 81 -0.99 -28.69 -24.41
CA SER A 81 -2.23 -29.13 -25.07
C SER A 81 -2.99 -28.01 -25.79
N ILE A 82 -2.48 -26.77 -25.78
CA ILE A 82 -3.15 -25.59 -26.32
C ILE A 82 -2.14 -24.83 -27.20
N SER A 83 -2.53 -24.51 -28.42
CA SER A 83 -1.72 -23.66 -29.31
C SER A 83 -1.64 -22.22 -28.77
N PRO A 84 -0.51 -21.52 -28.95
CA PRO A 84 -0.40 -20.11 -28.57
C PRO A 84 -1.55 -19.27 -29.14
N SER A 85 -2.23 -18.53 -28.27
CA SER A 85 -3.29 -17.58 -28.65
C SER A 85 -2.69 -16.42 -29.46
N PRO A 86 -3.45 -15.72 -30.33
CA PRO A 86 -3.01 -14.48 -30.97
C PRO A 86 -2.51 -13.40 -29.98
N PHE A 87 -2.93 -13.51 -28.72
CA PHE A 87 -2.53 -12.62 -27.64
C PHE A 87 -1.19 -12.97 -26.98
N PHE A 88 -0.56 -14.09 -27.32
CA PHE A 88 0.62 -14.62 -26.63
C PHE A 88 1.78 -13.62 -26.53
N ASP A 89 2.11 -12.96 -27.65
CA ASP A 89 3.21 -11.99 -27.72
C ASP A 89 2.96 -10.72 -26.92
N VAL A 90 1.69 -10.35 -26.71
CA VAL A 90 1.31 -9.20 -25.88
C VAL A 90 1.21 -9.61 -24.42
N ALA A 91 0.69 -10.82 -24.16
CA ALA A 91 0.49 -11.36 -22.82
C ALA A 91 1.79 -11.50 -22.03
N LYS A 92 2.93 -11.71 -22.70
CA LYS A 92 4.25 -11.76 -22.07
C LYS A 92 4.58 -10.51 -21.27
N TYR A 93 4.02 -9.34 -21.61
CA TYR A 93 4.25 -8.07 -20.89
C TYR A 93 3.34 -7.87 -19.68
N GLY A 94 2.36 -8.75 -19.45
CA GLY A 94 1.45 -8.60 -18.31
C GLY A 94 2.13 -8.74 -16.94
N TYR A 95 3.36 -9.28 -16.87
CA TYR A 95 4.18 -9.27 -15.65
C TYR A 95 4.47 -7.85 -15.13
N LEU A 96 4.47 -6.84 -16.02
CA LEU A 96 4.62 -5.42 -15.64
C LEU A 96 3.51 -4.96 -14.68
N GLY A 97 2.37 -5.64 -14.67
CA GLY A 97 1.32 -5.41 -13.68
C GLY A 97 1.82 -5.62 -12.25
N VAL A 98 2.70 -6.60 -12.00
CA VAL A 98 3.30 -6.82 -10.67
C VAL A 98 4.18 -5.64 -10.26
N GLU A 99 4.91 -5.07 -11.21
CA GLU A 99 5.80 -3.92 -10.98
C GLU A 99 5.03 -2.66 -10.65
N LEU A 100 3.95 -2.43 -11.40
CA LEU A 100 3.00 -1.36 -11.12
C LEU A 100 2.34 -1.56 -9.75
N PHE A 101 1.99 -2.79 -9.37
CA PHE A 101 1.48 -3.09 -8.02
C PHE A 101 2.47 -2.70 -6.92
N PHE A 102 3.75 -3.04 -7.05
CA PHE A 102 4.76 -2.66 -6.06
C PHE A 102 4.93 -1.15 -5.95
N LEU A 103 4.97 -0.43 -7.07
CA LEU A 103 5.02 1.02 -7.11
C LEU A 103 3.80 1.63 -6.40
N ILE A 104 2.59 1.17 -6.72
CA ILE A 104 1.36 1.66 -6.10
C ILE A 104 1.31 1.31 -4.60
N SER A 105 1.80 0.13 -4.22
CA SER A 105 1.84 -0.28 -2.81
C SER A 105 2.71 0.64 -1.98
N GLY A 106 3.90 1.01 -2.45
CA GLY A 106 4.75 2.00 -1.78
C GLY A 106 4.05 3.34 -1.54
N PHE A 107 3.38 3.84 -2.58
CA PHE A 107 2.60 5.08 -2.52
C PHE A 107 1.48 5.00 -1.47
N VAL A 108 0.63 3.98 -1.56
CA VAL A 108 -0.55 3.81 -0.68
C VAL A 108 -0.14 3.51 0.77
N ILE A 109 1.00 2.85 0.97
CA ILE A 109 1.54 2.58 2.29
C ILE A 109 1.84 3.90 2.99
N LEU A 110 2.64 4.77 2.38
CA LEU A 110 3.01 6.03 3.02
C LEU A 110 1.85 7.03 3.11
N TYR A 111 0.92 7.00 2.15
CA TYR A 111 -0.35 7.72 2.24
C TYR A 111 -1.14 7.34 3.50
N SER A 112 -1.17 6.05 3.83
CA SER A 112 -1.96 5.55 4.96
C SER A 112 -1.31 5.70 6.34
N THR A 113 -0.03 6.08 6.41
CA THR A 113 0.64 6.34 7.71
C THR A 113 0.27 7.71 8.28
N GLN A 114 -0.32 8.61 7.48
CA GLN A 114 -0.63 9.97 7.91
C GLN A 114 -1.58 10.00 9.10
N ASN A 115 -1.15 10.66 10.18
CA ASN A 115 -1.92 10.83 11.42
C ASN A 115 -2.38 9.50 12.05
N ARG A 116 -1.60 8.42 11.90
CA ARG A 116 -1.88 7.11 12.49
C ARG A 116 -0.75 6.66 13.41
N THR A 117 -1.11 5.90 14.44
CA THR A 117 -0.14 5.16 15.25
C THR A 117 0.33 3.91 14.50
N ALA A 118 1.46 3.33 14.92
CA ALA A 118 1.95 2.07 14.36
C ALA A 118 0.92 0.94 14.51
N PHE A 119 0.24 0.88 15.66
CA PHE A 119 -0.79 -0.12 15.93
C PHE A 119 -2.02 0.05 15.04
N ASP A 120 -2.53 1.28 14.86
CA ASP A 120 -3.67 1.54 13.97
C ASP A 120 -3.35 1.18 12.52
N PHE A 121 -2.14 1.49 12.07
CA PHE A 121 -1.67 1.12 10.75
C PHE A 121 -1.60 -0.41 10.61
N ALA A 122 -0.95 -1.11 11.54
CA ALA A 122 -0.82 -2.57 11.53
C ALA A 122 -2.18 -3.26 11.52
N LYS A 123 -3.12 -2.83 12.38
CA LYS A 123 -4.48 -3.36 12.44
C LYS A 123 -5.20 -3.25 11.09
N ARG A 124 -5.15 -2.07 10.45
CA ARG A 124 -5.78 -1.86 9.13
C ARG A 124 -5.17 -2.73 8.05
N ARG A 125 -3.86 -3.00 8.10
CA ARG A 125 -3.19 -3.88 7.13
C ARG A 125 -3.54 -5.34 7.37
N PHE A 126 -3.60 -5.76 8.63
CA PHE A 126 -4.03 -7.10 9.01
C PHE A 126 -5.44 -7.43 8.47
N PHE A 127 -6.44 -6.59 8.78
CA PHE A 127 -7.82 -6.81 8.32
C PHE A 127 -8.01 -6.63 6.81
N ARG A 128 -7.04 -6.04 6.11
CA ARG A 128 -7.06 -5.95 4.64
C ARG A 128 -6.54 -7.22 3.97
N LEU A 129 -5.47 -7.80 4.51
CA LEU A 129 -4.74 -8.90 3.85
C LEU A 129 -5.25 -10.27 4.29
N TYR A 130 -5.37 -10.50 5.60
CA TYR A 130 -5.63 -11.84 6.15
C TYR A 130 -6.96 -12.45 5.70
N PRO A 131 -8.09 -11.72 5.65
CA PRO A 131 -9.36 -12.32 5.22
C PRO A 131 -9.31 -12.87 3.80
N MET A 132 -8.77 -12.10 2.85
CA MET A 132 -8.64 -12.54 1.46
C MET A 132 -7.59 -13.63 1.31
N TYR A 133 -6.51 -13.56 2.08
CA TYR A 133 -5.47 -14.58 2.10
C TYR A 133 -6.00 -15.93 2.57
N TRP A 134 -6.73 -15.97 3.68
CA TRP A 134 -7.32 -17.21 4.19
C TRP A 134 -8.33 -17.81 3.23
N ILE A 135 -9.15 -16.99 2.56
CA ILE A 135 -10.05 -17.46 1.51
C ILE A 135 -9.25 -18.11 0.38
N ALA A 136 -8.19 -17.46 -0.09
CA ALA A 136 -7.35 -17.98 -1.17
C ALA A 136 -6.66 -19.29 -0.80
N VAL A 137 -5.99 -19.35 0.36
CA VAL A 137 -5.29 -20.56 0.83
C VAL A 137 -6.26 -21.71 1.08
N THR A 138 -7.42 -21.44 1.70
CA THR A 138 -8.47 -22.46 1.88
C THR A 138 -8.99 -22.96 0.54
N PHE A 139 -9.22 -22.06 -0.43
CA PHE A 139 -9.66 -22.45 -1.75
C PHE A 139 -8.64 -23.34 -2.47
N ILE A 140 -7.36 -22.95 -2.45
CA ILE A 140 -6.25 -23.76 -3.00
C ILE A 140 -6.25 -25.15 -2.35
N TYR A 141 -6.27 -25.21 -1.01
CA TYR A 141 -6.28 -26.47 -0.27
C TYR A 141 -7.44 -27.38 -0.69
N LEU A 142 -8.67 -26.86 -0.69
CA LEU A 142 -9.88 -27.60 -1.07
C LEU A 142 -9.83 -28.15 -2.50
N VAL A 143 -9.30 -27.37 -3.45
CA VAL A 143 -9.11 -27.82 -4.83
C VAL A 143 -8.06 -28.93 -4.90
N THR A 144 -6.97 -28.79 -4.17
CA THR A 144 -5.85 -29.73 -4.24
C THR A 144 -6.09 -31.09 -3.59
N ILE A 145 -7.00 -31.17 -2.62
CA ILE A 145 -7.44 -32.44 -2.01
C ILE A 145 -8.61 -33.09 -2.74
N ALA A 146 -9.17 -32.42 -3.75
CA ALA A 146 -10.35 -32.90 -4.43
C ALA A 146 -10.05 -34.13 -5.31
N PRO A 147 -10.91 -35.17 -5.31
CA PRO A 147 -10.64 -36.43 -6.04
C PRO A 147 -10.46 -36.27 -7.56
N TRP A 148 -11.01 -35.21 -8.16
CA TRP A 148 -10.91 -34.94 -9.59
C TRP A 148 -9.64 -34.18 -9.98
N TRP A 149 -8.88 -33.66 -9.01
CA TRP A 149 -7.70 -32.87 -9.27
C TRP A 149 -6.46 -33.75 -9.45
N LYS A 150 -5.74 -33.56 -10.56
CA LYS A 150 -4.63 -34.44 -10.95
C LYS A 150 -3.32 -34.19 -10.18
N PHE A 151 -3.18 -33.01 -9.57
CA PHE A 151 -1.94 -32.59 -8.90
C PHE A 151 -2.19 -32.46 -7.40
N PRO A 152 -2.02 -33.53 -6.61
CA PRO A 152 -2.27 -33.48 -5.18
C PRO A 152 -1.41 -32.38 -4.55
N GLY A 153 -2.04 -31.57 -3.70
CA GLY A 153 -1.36 -30.49 -2.98
C GLY A 153 -0.86 -30.94 -1.62
N ASP A 154 -0.46 -29.96 -0.82
CA ASP A 154 0.19 -30.20 0.46
C ASP A 154 -0.78 -30.79 1.51
N GLY A 155 -0.21 -31.42 2.53
CA GLY A 155 -0.98 -32.01 3.62
C GLY A 155 -1.67 -30.96 4.50
N PHE A 156 -2.58 -31.42 5.36
CA PHE A 156 -3.27 -30.54 6.32
C PHE A 156 -2.30 -29.73 7.20
N GLY A 157 -1.13 -30.29 7.53
CA GLY A 157 -0.08 -29.60 8.29
C GLY A 157 0.44 -28.35 7.59
N ASP A 158 0.80 -28.46 6.31
CA ASP A 158 1.30 -27.33 5.51
C ASP A 158 0.21 -26.29 5.24
N TYR A 159 -1.04 -26.75 5.06
CA TYR A 159 -2.21 -25.86 5.03
C TYR A 159 -2.34 -25.06 6.34
N ALA A 160 -2.27 -25.72 7.50
CA ALA A 160 -2.36 -25.07 8.80
C ALA A 160 -1.21 -24.07 9.02
N LEU A 161 0.01 -24.43 8.63
CA LEU A 161 1.16 -23.51 8.65
C LEU A 161 0.95 -22.33 7.70
N SER A 162 0.37 -22.55 6.53
CA SER A 162 0.10 -21.49 5.55
C SER A 162 -0.90 -20.47 6.07
N LEU A 163 -1.88 -20.85 6.91
CA LEU A 163 -2.80 -19.88 7.53
C LEU A 163 -2.09 -18.78 8.35
N THR A 164 -0.85 -19.03 8.80
CA THR A 164 -0.04 -18.03 9.53
C THR A 164 0.51 -16.92 8.63
N MET A 165 0.53 -17.12 7.29
CA MET A 165 1.19 -16.25 6.30
C MET A 165 2.73 -16.23 6.44
N PHE A 166 3.30 -17.14 7.24
CA PHE A 166 4.74 -17.34 7.42
C PHE A 166 5.11 -18.82 7.55
N PRO A 167 4.70 -19.71 6.62
CA PRO A 167 4.95 -21.15 6.74
C PRO A 167 6.45 -21.47 6.88
N THR A 168 7.31 -20.71 6.19
CA THR A 168 8.77 -20.86 6.24
C THR A 168 9.39 -20.58 7.60
N ALA A 169 8.73 -19.82 8.47
CA ALA A 169 9.22 -19.59 9.83
C ALA A 169 9.08 -20.84 10.72
N PHE A 170 8.23 -21.77 10.32
CA PHE A 170 7.95 -23.02 11.02
C PHE A 170 8.46 -24.25 10.26
N GLY A 171 9.34 -24.05 9.27
CA GLY A 171 9.89 -25.13 8.45
C GLY A 171 8.98 -25.65 7.32
N GLY A 172 7.82 -25.02 7.10
CA GLY A 172 6.92 -25.35 5.99
C GLY A 172 7.24 -24.57 4.71
N GLU A 173 6.65 -24.98 3.60
CA GLU A 173 6.77 -24.30 2.30
C GLU A 173 5.52 -23.48 1.95
N TRP A 174 5.62 -22.63 0.94
CA TRP A 174 4.48 -21.87 0.45
C TRP A 174 3.64 -22.72 -0.50
N MET A 175 2.35 -22.88 -0.22
CA MET A 175 1.42 -23.69 -1.02
C MET A 175 1.27 -23.28 -2.49
N ASP A 176 1.62 -22.03 -2.81
CA ASP A 176 1.61 -21.56 -4.19
C ASP A 176 2.78 -20.60 -4.44
N ALA A 177 3.32 -20.65 -5.66
CA ALA A 177 4.45 -19.84 -6.03
C ALA A 177 4.12 -18.34 -5.95
N ALA A 178 2.90 -17.89 -6.26
CA ALA A 178 2.54 -16.47 -6.31
C ALA A 178 2.60 -15.76 -4.94
N HIS A 179 2.68 -16.50 -3.83
CA HIS A 179 2.84 -15.94 -2.49
C HIS A 179 4.12 -15.10 -2.31
N TRP A 180 5.11 -15.27 -3.19
CA TRP A 180 6.32 -14.44 -3.17
C TRP A 180 5.98 -12.93 -3.20
N PHE A 181 4.96 -12.52 -3.95
CA PHE A 181 4.54 -11.12 -4.04
C PHE A 181 4.03 -10.61 -2.69
N LEU A 182 3.11 -11.38 -2.09
CA LEU A 182 2.47 -11.06 -0.82
C LEU A 182 3.50 -11.00 0.32
N LYS A 183 4.48 -11.91 0.31
CA LYS A 183 5.63 -11.90 1.23
C LYS A 183 6.38 -10.57 1.18
N ARG A 184 6.67 -10.04 -0.01
CA ARG A 184 7.38 -8.75 -0.17
C ARG A 184 6.57 -7.59 0.37
N GLU A 185 5.26 -7.57 0.08
CA GLU A 185 4.37 -6.53 0.60
C GLU A 185 4.31 -6.55 2.14
N LEU A 186 4.22 -7.74 2.74
CA LEU A 186 4.22 -7.94 4.19
C LEU A 186 5.53 -7.49 4.84
N GLN A 187 6.67 -7.87 4.26
CA GLN A 187 7.98 -7.41 4.72
C GLN A 187 8.07 -5.87 4.74
N PHE A 188 7.56 -5.21 3.72
CA PHE A 188 7.54 -3.75 3.67
C PHE A 188 6.61 -3.14 4.72
N TYR A 189 5.42 -3.72 4.95
CA TYR A 189 4.54 -3.31 6.04
C TYR A 189 5.24 -3.38 7.39
N LEU A 190 5.96 -4.47 7.67
CA LEU A 190 6.71 -4.66 8.92
C LEU A 190 7.80 -3.60 9.10
N ILE A 191 8.55 -3.27 8.05
CA ILE A 191 9.58 -2.21 8.09
C ILE A 191 8.94 -0.85 8.43
N VAL A 192 7.81 -0.50 7.81
CA VAL A 192 7.12 0.76 8.08
C VAL A 192 6.53 0.79 9.49
N ILE A 193 5.92 -0.31 9.94
CA ILE A 193 5.42 -0.46 11.31
C ILE A 193 6.55 -0.28 12.30
N PHE A 194 7.71 -0.90 12.06
CA PHE A 194 8.90 -0.76 12.90
C PHE A 194 9.31 0.71 13.00
N PHE A 195 9.49 1.42 11.87
CA PHE A 195 9.85 2.84 11.89
C PHE A 195 8.81 3.71 12.60
N MET A 196 7.53 3.41 12.46
CA MET A 196 6.48 4.12 13.19
C MET A 196 6.52 3.82 14.69
N ALA A 197 6.79 2.57 15.08
CA ALA A 197 6.85 2.14 16.48
C ALA A 197 8.02 2.76 17.24
N VAL A 198 9.18 2.92 16.58
CA VAL A 198 10.36 3.61 17.17
C VAL A 198 10.28 5.15 17.11
N GLY A 199 9.13 5.71 16.72
CA GLY A 199 8.92 7.17 16.65
C GLY A 199 9.55 7.85 15.43
N LEU A 200 10.09 7.10 14.48
CA LEU A 200 10.69 7.60 13.23
C LEU A 200 9.66 7.80 12.10
N GLY A 201 8.36 7.67 12.38
CA GLY A 201 7.28 7.87 11.40
C GLY A 201 7.34 9.23 10.67
N LYS A 202 7.71 10.30 11.38
CA LYS A 202 7.90 11.64 10.79
C LYS A 202 9.11 11.73 9.85
N ARG A 203 10.08 10.81 9.98
CA ARG A 203 11.29 10.76 9.16
C ARG A 203 11.16 9.83 7.96
N LEU A 204 10.06 9.11 7.79
CA LEU A 204 9.78 8.27 6.61
C LEU A 204 10.07 8.98 5.28
N PRO A 205 9.75 10.29 5.09
CA PRO A 205 10.05 10.99 3.84
C PRO A 205 11.54 11.18 3.54
N HIS A 206 12.40 11.00 4.53
CA HIS A 206 13.85 11.00 4.38
C HIS A 206 14.42 9.58 4.29
N ILE A 207 13.81 8.63 5.00
CA ILE A 207 14.25 7.23 5.04
C ILE A 207 14.14 6.58 3.66
N PHE A 208 13.03 6.73 2.95
CA PHE A 208 12.85 6.05 1.64
C PHE A 208 13.83 6.53 0.56
N PRO A 209 14.07 7.85 0.36
CA PRO A 209 15.12 8.29 -0.55
C PRO A 209 16.52 7.77 -0.19
N ILE A 210 16.88 7.80 1.10
CA ILE A 210 18.19 7.30 1.56
C ILE A 210 18.29 5.80 1.28
N TRP A 211 17.26 5.04 1.59
CA TRP A 211 17.22 3.60 1.33
C TRP A 211 17.35 3.30 -0.18
N ALA A 212 16.67 4.06 -1.05
CA ALA A 212 16.81 3.91 -2.49
C ALA A 212 18.24 4.18 -2.99
N ILE A 213 18.88 5.22 -2.46
CA ILE A 213 20.28 5.54 -2.78
C ILE A 213 21.21 4.42 -2.29
N THR A 214 21.02 3.94 -1.06
CA THR A 214 21.80 2.82 -0.51
C THR A 214 21.66 1.56 -1.37
N MET A 215 20.46 1.24 -1.85
CA MET A 215 20.24 0.11 -2.78
C MET A 215 20.99 0.31 -4.10
N CYS A 216 20.98 1.52 -4.66
CA CYS A 216 21.69 1.82 -5.91
C CYS A 216 23.20 1.68 -5.75
N VAL A 217 23.73 2.16 -4.63
CA VAL A 217 25.15 2.00 -4.29
C VAL A 217 25.49 0.53 -4.08
N TRP A 218 24.63 -0.22 -3.37
CA TRP A 218 24.79 -1.65 -3.13
C TRP A 218 24.90 -2.46 -4.42
N ASN A 219 24.02 -2.19 -5.39
CA ASN A 219 24.05 -2.82 -6.71
C ASN A 219 25.30 -2.43 -7.52
N LEU A 220 25.66 -1.14 -7.51
CA LEU A 220 26.81 -0.63 -8.27
C LEU A 220 28.14 -1.30 -7.88
N PHE A 221 28.30 -1.64 -6.60
CA PHE A 221 29.49 -2.33 -6.10
C PHE A 221 29.46 -3.85 -6.29
N ASN A 222 28.46 -4.38 -7.00
CA ASN A 222 28.25 -5.81 -7.22
C ASN A 222 28.32 -6.62 -5.90
N LEU A 223 27.78 -6.04 -4.82
CA LEU A 223 27.54 -6.70 -3.53
C LEU A 223 26.28 -7.61 -3.47
N PRO A 224 25.50 -7.91 -4.54
CA PRO A 224 24.42 -8.89 -4.47
C PRO A 224 24.82 -10.31 -4.02
N THR A 225 26.11 -10.63 -3.93
CA THR A 225 26.64 -11.90 -3.41
C THR A 225 26.11 -12.26 -2.01
N TYR A 226 25.63 -11.29 -1.22
CA TYR A 226 25.11 -11.51 0.14
C TYR A 226 23.59 -11.72 0.22
N GLU A 227 22.87 -11.77 -0.91
CA GLU A 227 21.41 -12.03 -1.01
C GLU A 227 20.54 -11.26 0.01
N ILE A 228 20.91 -10.03 0.33
CA ILE A 228 20.18 -9.21 1.30
C ILE A 228 18.81 -8.87 0.72
N TRP A 229 17.78 -9.53 1.22
CA TRP A 229 16.46 -9.57 0.62
C TRP A 229 15.74 -8.20 0.52
N TYR A 230 16.14 -7.21 1.33
CA TYR A 230 15.59 -5.84 1.32
C TYR A 230 16.38 -4.87 0.44
N LEU A 231 17.50 -5.30 -0.16
CA LEU A 231 18.27 -4.55 -1.15
C LEU A 231 18.05 -5.15 -2.55
N ASN A 232 16.80 -5.49 -2.87
CA ASN A 232 16.40 -6.10 -4.14
C ASN A 232 15.59 -5.11 -5.01
N GLY A 233 15.63 -5.26 -6.34
CA GLY A 233 14.90 -4.42 -7.28
C GLY A 233 13.39 -4.28 -7.03
N TYR A 234 12.73 -5.28 -6.44
CA TYR A 234 11.32 -5.13 -6.04
C TYR A 234 11.13 -4.07 -4.94
N PHE A 235 12.04 -4.00 -3.97
CA PHE A 235 12.03 -2.96 -2.94
C PHE A 235 12.36 -1.60 -3.52
N ALA A 236 13.15 -1.52 -4.60
CA ALA A 236 13.37 -0.27 -5.31
C ALA A 236 12.06 0.30 -5.90
N LEU A 237 11.20 -0.55 -6.50
CA LEU A 237 9.88 -0.13 -6.98
C LEU A 237 8.97 0.39 -5.85
N ILE A 238 8.90 -0.35 -4.73
CA ILE A 238 8.09 0.08 -3.57
C ILE A 238 8.64 1.41 -3.00
N ASN A 239 9.97 1.54 -2.88
CA ASN A 239 10.60 2.80 -2.46
C ASN A 239 10.27 3.95 -3.42
N GLY A 240 10.37 3.73 -4.73
CA GLY A 240 10.00 4.73 -5.73
C GLY A 240 8.57 5.24 -5.55
N GLY A 241 7.62 4.33 -5.31
CA GLY A 241 6.23 4.68 -5.02
C GLY A 241 6.06 5.52 -3.76
N ALA A 242 6.77 5.15 -2.68
CA ALA A 242 6.78 5.92 -1.44
C ALA A 242 7.40 7.32 -1.64
N ILE A 243 8.46 7.44 -2.43
CA ILE A 243 9.09 8.72 -2.77
C ILE A 243 8.16 9.60 -3.62
N ILE A 244 7.43 9.03 -4.59
CA ILE A 244 6.42 9.73 -5.37
C ILE A 244 5.34 10.32 -4.45
N TYR A 245 4.87 9.54 -3.47
CA TYR A 245 3.96 10.07 -2.44
C TYR A 245 4.60 11.22 -1.65
N CYS A 246 5.87 11.10 -1.27
CA CYS A 246 6.57 12.18 -0.55
C CYS A 246 6.66 13.46 -1.37
N ILE A 247 6.88 13.35 -2.68
CA ILE A 247 6.92 14.49 -3.60
C ILE A 247 5.53 15.13 -3.72
N ARG A 248 4.47 14.32 -3.79
CA ARG A 248 3.09 14.82 -3.79
C ARG A 248 2.75 15.59 -2.53
N GLU A 249 3.09 15.06 -1.35
CA GLU A 249 2.65 15.62 -0.07
C GLU A 249 3.51 16.81 0.40
N TRP A 250 4.83 16.73 0.20
CA TRP A 250 5.79 17.72 0.74
C TRP A 250 6.64 18.39 -0.35
N GLY A 251 6.31 18.21 -1.63
CA GLY A 251 6.97 18.85 -2.75
C GLY A 251 8.30 18.24 -3.20
N TRP A 252 8.93 18.89 -4.18
CA TRP A 252 10.22 18.48 -4.72
C TRP A 252 11.37 18.84 -3.77
N ASN A 253 12.33 17.92 -3.64
CA ASN A 253 13.56 18.11 -2.87
C ASN A 253 14.68 17.36 -3.58
N ARG A 254 15.91 17.91 -3.60
CA ARG A 254 17.11 17.25 -4.18
C ARG A 254 17.24 15.80 -3.74
N MET A 255 17.07 15.51 -2.45
CA MET A 255 17.19 14.15 -1.93
C MET A 255 16.09 13.22 -2.47
N ARG A 256 14.85 13.72 -2.63
CA ARG A 256 13.74 12.94 -3.21
C ARG A 256 13.96 12.68 -4.70
N VAL A 257 14.48 13.66 -5.43
CA VAL A 257 14.83 13.51 -6.85
C VAL A 257 15.93 12.47 -7.02
N ILE A 258 17.03 12.61 -6.28
CA ILE A 258 18.15 11.65 -6.33
C ILE A 258 17.66 10.25 -5.92
N GLY A 259 16.89 10.14 -4.84
CA GLY A 259 16.31 8.86 -4.40
C GLY A 259 15.36 8.25 -5.42
N LEU A 260 14.54 9.05 -6.12
CA LEU A 260 13.65 8.55 -7.16
C LEU A 260 14.43 8.04 -8.37
N LEU A 261 15.46 8.77 -8.79
CA LEU A 261 16.37 8.33 -9.87
C LEU A 261 17.10 7.04 -9.48
N ALA A 262 17.60 6.95 -8.24
CA ALA A 262 18.24 5.74 -7.72
C ALA A 262 17.27 4.54 -7.73
N ALA A 263 16.03 4.74 -7.25
CA ALA A 263 15.00 3.70 -7.30
C ALA A 263 14.69 3.25 -8.74
N TYR A 264 14.62 4.20 -9.68
CA TYR A 264 14.40 3.92 -11.09
C TYR A 264 15.54 3.09 -11.70
N VAL A 265 16.80 3.50 -11.50
CA VAL A 265 17.98 2.78 -12.00
C VAL A 265 18.04 1.35 -11.45
N CYS A 266 17.90 1.17 -10.12
CA CYS A 266 17.87 -0.16 -9.50
C CYS A 266 16.76 -1.04 -10.07
N SER A 267 15.57 -0.45 -10.30
CA SER A 267 14.46 -1.21 -10.85
C SER A 267 14.81 -1.70 -12.24
N ILE A 268 15.31 -0.84 -13.13
CA ILE A 268 15.68 -1.18 -14.51
C ILE A 268 16.72 -2.29 -14.57
N GLU A 269 17.78 -2.20 -13.78
CA GLU A 269 18.86 -3.20 -13.79
C GLU A 269 18.32 -4.61 -13.54
N THR A 270 17.47 -4.74 -12.52
CA THR A 270 16.81 -6.03 -12.18
C THR A 270 15.82 -6.47 -13.28
N ARG A 271 15.35 -5.56 -14.14
CA ARG A 271 14.40 -5.88 -15.22
C ARG A 271 15.09 -6.21 -16.54
N ILE A 272 16.25 -5.65 -16.83
CA ILE A 272 17.03 -5.99 -18.03
C ILE A 272 17.36 -7.48 -18.03
N GLU A 273 17.68 -8.06 -16.87
CA GLU A 273 17.88 -9.50 -16.70
C GLU A 273 16.62 -10.31 -17.05
N HIS A 274 15.44 -9.85 -16.61
CA HIS A 274 14.16 -10.50 -16.96
C HIS A 274 13.78 -10.32 -18.44
N ALA A 275 14.07 -9.17 -19.04
CA ALA A 275 13.83 -8.92 -20.45
C ALA A 275 14.71 -9.84 -21.33
N ALA A 276 15.97 -10.06 -20.93
CA ALA A 276 16.86 -11.02 -21.59
C ALA A 276 16.30 -12.45 -21.52
N PHE A 277 15.74 -12.86 -20.37
CA PHE A 277 15.04 -14.15 -20.25
C PHE A 277 13.85 -14.26 -21.21
N LEU A 278 12.99 -13.23 -21.29
CA LEU A 278 11.83 -13.22 -22.19
C LEU A 278 12.23 -13.22 -23.68
N GLY A 279 13.32 -12.54 -24.03
CA GLY A 279 13.90 -12.58 -25.38
C GLY A 279 14.35 -13.99 -25.76
N ASN A 280 15.01 -14.70 -24.84
CA ASN A 280 15.50 -16.06 -25.09
C ASN A 280 14.37 -17.09 -25.25
N VAL A 281 13.24 -16.93 -24.55
CA VAL A 281 12.03 -17.76 -24.73
C VAL A 281 11.44 -17.56 -26.12
N ALA A 282 11.33 -16.31 -26.58
CA ALA A 282 10.84 -16.01 -27.93
C ALA A 282 11.74 -16.60 -29.04
N ILE A 283 13.06 -16.58 -28.85
CA ILE A 283 14.02 -17.13 -29.83
C ILE A 283 13.98 -18.67 -29.86
N ARG A 284 13.91 -19.33 -28.70
CA ARG A 284 13.89 -20.81 -28.62
C ARG A 284 12.62 -21.44 -29.17
N ASP A 285 11.46 -20.83 -28.93
CA ASP A 285 10.17 -21.48 -29.21
C ASP A 285 9.61 -21.15 -30.60
N PHE A 286 10.06 -20.05 -31.22
CA PHE A 286 9.51 -19.60 -32.52
C PHE A 286 10.52 -19.53 -33.66
N GLY A 287 11.79 -19.92 -33.43
CA GLY A 287 12.79 -19.98 -34.51
C GLY A 287 12.92 -18.67 -35.30
N VAL A 288 12.66 -17.52 -34.65
CA VAL A 288 12.90 -16.22 -35.26
C VAL A 288 14.41 -15.99 -35.22
N GLY A 289 15.08 -16.58 -36.20
CA GLY A 289 16.46 -16.27 -36.53
C GLY A 289 16.56 -14.76 -36.73
N VAL A 290 17.40 -14.14 -35.93
CA VAL A 290 17.87 -12.78 -36.17
C VAL A 290 18.66 -12.86 -37.47
N ASN A 291 18.05 -12.45 -38.58
CA ASN A 291 18.77 -12.00 -39.77
C ASN A 291 18.99 -10.49 -39.65
#